data_AF-A0A811UZJ7-F1
#
_entry.id   AF-A0A811UZJ7-F1
#
_cell.length_a   1.000
_cell.length_b   1.000
_cell.length_c   1.000
_cell.angle_alpha   90.00
_cell.angle_beta   90.00
_cell.angle_gamma   90.00
#
_symmetry.space_group_name_H-M   'P 1'
#
loop_
_entity.id
_entity.type
_entity.pdbx_description
1 polymer ?
#
loop_
_entity_poly.entity_id
_entity_poly.type
_entity_poly.pdbx_seq_one_letter_code
_entity_poly.pdbx_strand_id
1 'polypeptide(L)'
;MGLNEIYMTLFDDMVEWLIPAALAILKECKQMVEPSPMYQYKMFSRFFIHFLDKHKTFNQVWFQQTFLFCFAWAYGSALTVNGQKHFDTLIRKILYGSNEEYPRPKYFSLNRGQMFPEKLSLMDYRFDEVENWWTWQKSTDDPTAPANVFPERAIISELIVPTKESGQITYWQEFCINKSYPMLVIGPTGTGKSAVIISNLNALPKNTNLVNIVNFSARTSAQLKLFSYYSNFGSSFATAIAEIHSNTKIGSSTTLFGMP
;
A
#
# COMPACT_ATOMS: atom_id res chain seq x y z
N MET A 1 17.76 9.05 28.41
CA MET A 1 16.99 8.25 27.44
C MET A 1 17.83 8.14 26.19
N GLY A 2 18.24 6.93 25.79
CA GLY A 2 19.01 6.72 24.57
C GLY A 2 18.19 7.10 23.32
N LEU A 3 18.85 7.36 22.19
CA LEU A 3 18.17 7.71 20.93
C LEU A 3 17.12 6.64 20.54
N ASN A 4 17.45 5.36 20.74
CA ASN A 4 16.53 4.25 20.49
C ASN A 4 15.31 4.29 21.42
N GLU A 5 15.49 4.60 22.71
CA GLU A 5 14.38 4.68 23.67
C GLU A 5 13.41 5.82 23.31
N ILE A 6 13.92 6.93 22.79
CA ILE A 6 13.09 8.05 22.31
C ILE A 6 12.23 7.60 21.12
N TYR A 7 12.81 6.91 20.13
CA TYR A 7 12.06 6.42 18.97
C TYR A 7 11.06 5.32 19.33
N MET A 8 11.38 4.45 20.29
CA MET A 8 10.43 3.45 20.79
C MET A 8 9.26 4.11 21.51
N THR A 9 9.54 5.08 22.39
CA THR A 9 8.48 5.85 23.08
C THR A 9 7.60 6.60 22.08
N LEU A 10 8.21 7.23 21.06
CA LEU A 10 7.48 7.91 20.00
C LEU A 10 6.62 6.95 19.18
N PHE A 11 7.13 5.75 18.88
CA PHE A 11 6.35 4.72 18.20
C PHE A 11 5.15 4.26 19.02
N ASP A 12 5.36 3.95 20.30
CA ASP A 12 4.32 3.50 21.22
C ASP A 12 3.22 4.56 21.35
N ASP A 13 3.59 5.82 21.59
CA ASP A 13 2.66 6.96 21.63
C ASP A 13 1.80 7.06 20.35
N MET A 14 2.41 6.90 19.18
CA MET A 14 1.69 6.99 17.90
C MET A 14 0.79 5.77 17.65
N VAL A 15 1.22 4.58 18.08
CA VAL A 15 0.43 3.34 18.00
C VAL A 15 -0.79 3.44 18.91
N GLU A 16 -0.60 3.82 20.17
CA GLU A 16 -1.69 3.95 21.16
C GLU A 16 -2.66 5.08 20.80
N TRP A 17 -2.19 6.08 20.05
CA TRP A 17 -3.03 7.19 19.59
C TRP A 17 -3.81 6.88 18.31
N LEU A 18 -3.12 6.52 17.22
CA LEU A 18 -3.73 6.49 15.89
C LEU A 18 -4.42 5.16 15.57
N ILE A 19 -3.95 4.04 16.11
CA ILE A 19 -4.52 2.73 15.76
C ILE A 19 -5.91 2.53 16.36
N PRO A 20 -6.16 2.79 17.66
CA PRO A 20 -7.51 2.73 18.21
C PRO A 20 -8.48 3.67 17.49
N ALA A 21 -8.04 4.90 17.20
CA ALA A 21 -8.79 5.87 16.41
C ALA A 21 -9.19 5.34 15.03
N ALA A 22 -8.22 4.79 14.28
CA ALA A 22 -8.50 4.20 12.97
C ALA A 22 -9.52 3.08 13.07
N LEU A 23 -9.36 2.15 14.01
CA LEU A 23 -10.25 1.01 14.18
C LEU A 23 -11.67 1.43 14.58
N ALA A 24 -11.83 2.52 15.34
CA ALA A 24 -13.14 3.10 15.63
C ALA A 24 -13.78 3.67 14.36
N ILE A 25 -13.06 4.54 13.65
CA ILE A 25 -13.52 5.20 12.41
C ILE A 25 -13.87 4.18 11.33
N LEU A 26 -13.09 3.10 11.22
CA LEU A 26 -13.28 2.07 10.19
C LEU A 26 -14.65 1.37 10.26
N LYS A 27 -15.32 1.38 11.42
CA LYS A 27 -16.68 0.85 11.60
C LYS A 27 -17.73 1.70 10.89
N GLU A 28 -17.44 2.97 10.65
CA GLU A 28 -18.31 3.93 9.95
C GLU A 28 -18.00 4.03 8.45
N CYS A 29 -16.85 3.50 8.02
CA CYS A 29 -16.38 3.56 6.65
C CYS A 29 -16.90 2.40 5.79
N LYS A 30 -17.35 2.70 4.57
CA LYS A 30 -17.67 1.66 3.58
C LYS A 30 -16.40 1.00 3.04
N GLN A 31 -16.26 -0.30 3.29
CA GLN A 31 -15.10 -1.11 2.91
C GLN A 31 -15.37 -1.97 1.66
N MET A 32 -14.34 -2.28 0.87
CA MET A 32 -14.45 -3.27 -0.21
C MET A 32 -14.34 -4.69 0.34
N VAL A 33 -13.47 -4.86 1.32
CA VAL A 33 -13.26 -6.07 2.10
C VAL A 33 -12.95 -5.62 3.52
N GLU A 34 -13.40 -6.41 4.50
CA GLU A 34 -13.20 -6.16 5.92
C GLU A 34 -12.05 -7.01 6.45
N PRO A 35 -10.82 -6.47 6.58
CA PRO A 35 -9.70 -7.19 7.13
C PRO A 35 -9.81 -7.18 8.67
N SER A 36 -9.35 -8.25 9.33
CA SER A 36 -9.29 -8.24 10.79
C SER A 36 -8.34 -7.14 11.30
N PRO A 37 -8.60 -6.51 12.46
CA PRO A 37 -7.70 -5.50 13.05
C PRO A 37 -6.25 -6.01 13.19
N MET A 38 -6.08 -7.28 13.58
CA MET A 38 -4.77 -7.92 13.70
C MET A 38 -4.02 -7.97 12.35
N TYR A 39 -4.74 -8.23 11.27
CA TYR A 39 -4.17 -8.25 9.93
C TYR A 39 -3.74 -6.85 9.48
N GLN A 40 -4.55 -5.81 9.75
CA GLN A 40 -4.19 -4.43 9.42
C GLN A 40 -2.96 -3.97 10.22
N TYR A 41 -2.90 -4.30 11.50
CA TYR A 41 -1.71 -4.02 12.31
C TYR A 41 -0.47 -4.72 11.76
N LYS A 42 -0.59 -6.01 11.39
CA LYS A 42 0.51 -6.75 10.77
C LYS A 42 0.97 -6.14 9.45
N MET A 43 0.04 -5.66 8.62
CA MET A 43 0.34 -4.96 7.37
C MET A 43 1.08 -3.65 7.65
N PHE A 44 0.59 -2.84 8.58
CA PHE A 44 1.25 -1.63 9.05
C PHE A 44 2.69 -1.90 9.52
N SER A 45 2.88 -2.86 10.43
CA SER A 45 4.21 -3.19 10.97
C SER A 45 5.17 -3.65 9.88
N ARG A 46 4.71 -4.46 8.92
CA ARG A 46 5.54 -4.91 7.79
C ARG A 46 6.01 -3.77 6.91
N PHE A 47 5.14 -2.80 6.63
CA PHE A 47 5.50 -1.62 5.86
C PHE A 47 6.50 -0.78 6.63
N PHE A 48 6.20 -0.48 7.89
CA PHE A 48 7.02 0.39 8.70
C PHE A 48 8.43 -0.17 8.92
N ILE A 49 8.55 -1.46 9.28
CA ILE A 49 9.84 -2.14 9.42
C ILE A 49 10.65 -2.10 8.13
N HIS A 50 10.02 -2.22 6.96
CA HIS A 50 10.77 -2.13 5.70
C HIS A 50 11.48 -0.79 5.52
N PHE A 51 10.78 0.32 5.80
CA PHE A 51 11.38 1.64 5.69
C PHE A 51 12.49 1.82 6.73
N LEU A 52 12.29 1.34 7.95
CA LEU A 52 13.33 1.37 8.99
C LEU A 52 14.56 0.54 8.61
N ASP A 53 14.39 -0.65 8.03
CA ASP A 53 15.50 -1.49 7.57
C ASP A 53 16.28 -0.85 6.41
N LYS A 54 15.58 -0.08 5.57
CA LYS A 54 16.16 0.58 4.39
C LYS A 54 17.00 1.82 4.78
N HIS A 55 16.61 2.52 5.85
CA HIS A 55 17.24 3.78 6.28
C HIS A 55 18.06 3.59 7.55
N LYS A 56 19.39 3.64 7.44
CA LYS A 56 20.31 3.46 8.58
C LYS A 56 20.33 4.64 9.55
N THR A 57 19.95 5.83 9.07
CA THR A 57 19.92 7.07 9.85
C THR A 57 18.70 7.86 9.44
N PHE A 58 17.87 8.22 10.41
CA PHE A 58 16.69 9.05 10.21
C PHE A 58 16.50 9.98 11.41
N ASN A 59 15.81 11.09 11.17
CA ASN A 59 15.42 12.03 12.21
C ASN A 59 13.96 11.76 12.65
N GLN A 60 13.46 12.52 13.62
CA GLN A 60 12.09 12.38 14.12
C GLN A 60 11.00 12.76 13.11
N VAL A 61 11.27 13.69 12.19
CA VAL A 61 10.31 14.13 11.17
C VAL A 61 10.08 13.00 10.18
N TRP A 62 11.15 12.49 9.58
CA TRP A 62 11.13 11.35 8.69
C TRP A 62 10.45 10.13 9.32
N PHE A 63 10.75 9.82 10.59
CA PHE A 63 10.17 8.69 11.31
C PHE A 63 8.64 8.80 11.42
N GLN A 64 8.15 9.97 11.83
CA GLN A 64 6.71 10.22 11.98
C GLN A 64 6.00 10.27 10.61
N GLN A 65 6.61 10.85 9.58
CA GLN A 65 6.04 10.88 8.22
C GLN A 65 5.92 9.46 7.64
N THR A 66 6.97 8.65 7.81
CA THR A 66 6.98 7.24 7.41
C THR A 66 5.89 6.45 8.14
N PHE A 67 5.71 6.70 9.45
CA PHE A 67 4.62 6.10 10.22
C PHE A 67 3.27 6.46 9.60
N LEU A 68 3.01 7.76 9.36
CA LEU A 68 1.75 8.23 8.78
C LEU A 68 1.49 7.60 7.41
N PHE A 69 2.51 7.52 6.55
CA PHE A 69 2.39 6.87 5.25
C PHE A 69 2.02 5.38 5.37
N CYS A 70 2.72 4.63 6.21
CA CYS A 70 2.42 3.21 6.44
C CYS A 70 1.02 3.00 7.05
N PHE A 71 0.64 3.86 7.99
CA PHE A 71 -0.67 3.86 8.64
C PHE A 71 -1.80 4.11 7.64
N ALA A 72 -1.68 5.15 6.81
CA ALA A 72 -2.64 5.46 5.75
C ALA A 72 -2.91 4.26 4.86
N TRP A 73 -1.85 3.57 4.43
CA TRP A 73 -1.98 2.41 3.55
C TRP A 73 -2.50 1.15 4.23
N ALA A 74 -2.14 0.90 5.48
CA ALA A 74 -2.63 -0.26 6.21
C ALA A 74 -4.13 -0.17 6.57
N TYR A 75 -4.61 1.03 6.89
CA TYR A 75 -6.00 1.23 7.34
C TYR A 75 -6.92 1.80 6.26
N GLY A 76 -6.39 2.58 5.31
CA GLY A 76 -7.19 3.25 4.27
C GLY A 76 -7.31 2.48 2.94
N SER A 77 -6.40 1.56 2.63
CA SER A 77 -6.39 0.89 1.32
C SER A 77 -7.60 -0.01 1.10
N ALA A 78 -8.11 -0.71 2.11
CA ALA A 78 -9.29 -1.59 1.94
C ALA A 78 -10.63 -0.84 1.78
N LEU A 79 -10.61 0.49 1.87
CA LEU A 79 -11.81 1.34 1.82
C LEU A 79 -12.23 1.65 0.38
N THR A 80 -13.54 1.80 0.16
CA THR A 80 -14.08 2.39 -1.08
C THR A 80 -13.68 3.87 -1.21
N VAL A 81 -13.82 4.48 -2.40
CA VAL A 81 -13.55 5.92 -2.59
C VAL A 81 -14.23 6.80 -1.53
N ASN A 82 -15.51 6.54 -1.27
CA ASN A 82 -16.28 7.30 -0.28
C ASN A 82 -15.81 7.01 1.15
N GLY A 83 -15.45 5.75 1.44
CA GLY A 83 -14.83 5.37 2.71
C GLY A 83 -13.50 6.08 2.95
N GLN A 84 -12.64 6.19 1.92
CA GLN A 84 -11.36 6.90 2.00
C GLN A 84 -11.55 8.39 2.30
N LYS A 85 -12.53 9.06 1.66
CA LYS A 85 -12.85 10.47 1.93
C LYS A 85 -13.32 10.70 3.37
N HIS A 86 -14.18 9.81 3.87
CA HIS A 86 -14.68 9.88 5.24
C HIS A 86 -13.56 9.64 6.26
N PHE A 87 -12.77 8.58 6.05
CA PHE A 87 -11.59 8.26 6.85
C PHE A 87 -10.59 9.41 6.88
N ASP A 88 -10.24 9.98 5.72
CA ASP A 88 -9.34 11.12 5.58
C ASP A 88 -9.79 12.33 6.42
N THR A 89 -11.08 12.67 6.33
CA THR A 89 -11.65 13.79 7.09
C THR A 89 -11.49 13.59 8.60
N LEU A 90 -11.80 12.40 9.11
CA LEU A 90 -11.76 12.11 10.55
C LEU A 90 -10.32 11.97 11.08
N ILE A 91 -9.44 11.31 10.32
CA ILE A 91 -8.02 11.19 10.68
C ILE A 91 -7.35 12.57 10.71
N ARG A 92 -7.63 13.45 9.75
CA ARG A 92 -7.07 14.82 9.77
C ARG A 92 -7.51 15.62 10.99
N LYS A 93 -8.77 15.49 11.43
CA LYS A 93 -9.22 16.12 12.69
C LYS A 93 -8.39 15.67 13.89
N ILE A 94 -8.07 14.38 13.97
CA ILE A 94 -7.24 13.82 15.05
C ILE A 94 -5.81 14.36 14.94
N LEU A 95 -5.18 14.27 13.77
CA LEU A 95 -3.82 14.76 13.53
C LEU A 95 -3.65 16.25 13.85
N TYR A 96 -4.70 17.05 13.64
CA TYR A 96 -4.71 18.49 13.91
C TYR A 96 -5.09 18.83 15.35
N GLY A 97 -5.31 17.83 16.21
CA GLY A 97 -5.68 18.02 17.62
C GLY A 97 -7.10 18.56 17.81
N SER A 98 -7.97 18.39 16.81
CA SER A 98 -9.38 18.81 16.84
C SER A 98 -10.32 17.66 17.24
N ASN A 99 -9.82 16.67 17.96
CA ASN A 99 -10.57 15.54 18.48
C ASN A 99 -10.20 15.34 19.97
N GLU A 100 -11.20 15.42 20.86
CA GLU A 100 -11.00 15.33 22.31
C GLU A 100 -10.82 13.89 22.80
N GLU A 101 -11.36 12.90 22.07
CA GLU A 101 -11.26 11.48 22.41
C GLU A 101 -9.86 10.92 22.12
N TYR A 102 -9.21 11.42 21.06
CA TYR A 102 -7.87 11.02 20.63
C TYR A 102 -6.93 12.23 20.63
N PRO A 103 -6.54 12.75 21.81
CA PRO A 103 -5.70 13.93 21.92
C PRO A 103 -4.29 13.66 21.39
N ARG A 104 -3.68 14.69 20.80
CA ARG A 104 -2.34 14.61 20.20
C ARG A 104 -1.27 14.28 21.27
N PRO A 105 -0.46 13.22 21.08
CA PRO A 105 0.62 12.87 22.00
C PRO A 105 1.69 13.96 22.10
N LYS A 106 2.34 14.06 23.26
CA LYS A 106 3.35 15.07 23.55
C LYS A 106 4.55 14.98 22.61
N TYR A 107 4.97 13.77 22.25
CA TYR A 107 6.14 13.54 21.40
C TYR A 107 5.84 13.62 19.90
N PHE A 108 4.56 13.67 19.50
CA PHE A 108 4.19 13.88 18.10
C PHE A 108 4.38 15.35 17.72
N SER A 109 5.35 15.65 16.86
CA SER A 109 5.87 17.00 16.62
C SER A 109 5.68 17.52 15.19
N LEU A 110 5.09 16.74 14.28
CA LEU A 110 4.85 17.19 12.90
C LEU A 110 3.92 18.40 12.83
N ASN A 111 4.31 19.42 12.06
CA ASN A 111 3.44 20.53 11.71
C ASN A 111 2.55 20.18 10.49
N ARG A 112 1.57 21.02 10.16
CA ARG A 112 0.63 20.76 9.04
C ARG A 112 1.32 20.57 7.69
N GLY A 113 2.41 21.30 7.43
CA GLY A 113 3.18 21.19 6.19
C GLY A 113 4.02 19.91 6.10
N GLN A 114 4.27 19.25 7.23
CA GLN A 114 5.01 17.97 7.27
C GLN A 114 4.09 16.74 7.24
N MET A 115 2.79 16.91 7.49
CA MET A 115 1.77 15.85 7.38
C MET A 115 1.26 15.72 5.94
N PHE A 116 0.20 14.92 5.73
CA PHE A 116 -0.42 14.76 4.41
C PHE A 116 -0.85 16.13 3.82
N PRO A 117 -0.49 16.46 2.57
CA PRO A 117 -0.95 17.69 1.94
C PRO A 117 -2.49 17.75 1.87
N GLU A 118 -3.06 18.95 1.87
CA GLU A 118 -4.50 19.16 2.09
C GLU A 118 -5.34 19.19 0.80
N LYS A 119 -4.69 19.20 -0.37
CA LYS A 119 -5.39 19.39 -1.66
C LYS A 119 -6.20 18.16 -2.09
N LEU A 120 -5.73 16.96 -1.72
CA LEU A 120 -6.33 15.67 -2.09
C LEU A 120 -6.44 14.77 -0.85
N SER A 121 -7.03 13.58 -1.00
CA SER A 121 -7.10 12.61 0.10
C SER A 121 -5.70 12.13 0.48
N LEU A 122 -5.49 11.74 1.74
CA LEU A 122 -4.24 11.10 2.18
C LEU A 122 -3.81 9.91 1.29
N MET A 123 -4.77 9.20 0.68
CA MET A 123 -4.48 8.08 -0.23
C MET A 123 -3.99 8.54 -1.62
N ASP A 124 -4.12 9.81 -1.98
CA ASP A 124 -3.63 10.40 -3.23
C ASP A 124 -2.13 10.72 -3.20
N TYR A 125 -1.52 10.63 -2.02
CA TYR A 125 -0.11 10.97 -1.81
C TYR A 125 0.76 9.75 -1.55
N ARG A 126 2.01 9.86 -2.00
CA ARG A 126 3.13 8.98 -1.70
C ARG A 126 4.24 9.77 -1.02
N PHE A 127 5.02 9.08 -0.21
CA PHE A 127 6.19 9.63 0.45
C PHE A 127 7.44 9.27 -0.35
N ASP A 128 8.33 10.22 -0.63
CA ASP A 128 9.58 9.97 -1.37
C ASP A 128 10.75 9.48 -0.52
N GLU A 129 10.53 9.28 0.78
CA GLU A 129 11.56 8.91 1.76
C GLU A 129 12.60 10.01 2.02
N VAL A 130 12.41 11.22 1.48
CA VAL A 130 13.27 12.41 1.70
C VAL A 130 12.42 13.56 2.25
N GLU A 131 11.44 13.22 3.07
CA GLU A 131 10.54 14.15 3.75
C GLU A 131 9.55 14.92 2.86
N ASN A 132 9.37 14.53 1.59
CA ASN A 132 8.38 15.14 0.69
C ASN A 132 7.22 14.21 0.35
N TRP A 133 6.07 14.86 0.10
CA TRP A 133 4.84 14.22 -0.34
C TRP A 133 4.57 14.54 -1.80
N TRP A 134 4.37 13.50 -2.59
CA TRP A 134 4.07 13.60 -4.02
C TRP A 134 2.74 12.97 -4.35
N THR A 135 2.08 13.41 -5.41
CA THR A 135 0.94 12.68 -5.94
C THR A 135 1.40 11.38 -6.59
N TRP A 136 0.53 10.37 -6.63
CA TRP A 136 0.79 9.14 -7.38
C TRP A 136 0.91 9.36 -8.89
N GLN A 137 0.20 10.36 -9.41
CA GLN A 137 0.47 10.89 -10.74
C GLN A 137 1.80 11.64 -10.69
N LYS A 138 2.76 11.13 -11.46
CA LYS A 138 4.12 11.67 -11.53
C LYS A 138 4.08 12.99 -12.29
N SER A 139 4.36 14.10 -11.60
CA SER A 139 4.52 15.42 -12.22
C SER A 139 5.90 15.55 -12.85
N THR A 140 6.09 16.51 -13.76
CA THR A 140 7.41 16.80 -14.36
C THR A 140 8.48 17.15 -13.32
N ASP A 141 8.04 17.67 -12.17
CA ASP A 141 8.91 18.11 -11.08
C ASP A 141 9.27 16.97 -10.10
N ASP A 142 8.68 15.79 -10.27
CA ASP A 142 8.95 14.61 -9.44
C ASP A 142 10.27 13.94 -9.90
N PRO A 143 11.33 13.95 -9.07
CA PRO A 143 12.64 13.39 -9.45
C PRO A 143 12.61 11.85 -9.63
N THR A 144 11.54 11.18 -9.22
CA THR A 144 11.31 9.75 -9.44
C THR A 144 10.39 9.46 -10.62
N ALA A 145 10.00 10.50 -11.38
CA ALA A 145 9.25 10.33 -12.60
C ALA A 145 10.12 9.67 -13.69
N PRO A 146 9.76 8.50 -14.24
CA PRO A 146 10.38 8.05 -15.47
C PRO A 146 9.94 9.04 -16.54
N ALA A 147 10.86 9.42 -17.43
CA ALA A 147 10.45 10.07 -18.66
C ALA A 147 9.39 9.15 -19.31
N ASN A 148 8.21 9.70 -19.61
CA ASN A 148 7.16 8.97 -20.35
C ASN A 148 7.67 8.73 -21.79
N VAL A 149 8.63 7.83 -21.95
CA VAL A 149 9.18 7.42 -23.24
C VAL A 149 8.30 6.28 -23.72
N PHE A 150 7.25 6.63 -24.44
CA PHE A 150 6.50 5.65 -25.20
C PHE A 150 7.37 5.18 -26.37
N PRO A 151 7.66 3.88 -26.50
CA PRO A 151 8.39 3.40 -27.68
C PRO A 151 7.57 3.75 -28.93
N GLU A 152 8.25 4.26 -29.97
CA GLU A 152 7.66 4.73 -31.23
C GLU A 152 6.86 3.65 -31.99
N ARG A 153 6.96 2.39 -31.55
CA ARG A 153 6.26 1.21 -32.09
C ARG A 153 5.37 0.49 -31.08
N ALA A 154 5.01 1.12 -29.96
CA ALA A 154 4.10 0.52 -28.99
C ALA A 154 2.71 0.37 -29.61
N ILE A 155 2.13 -0.83 -29.53
CA ILE A 155 0.74 -1.07 -29.93
C ILE A 155 -0.14 -0.32 -28.92
N ILE A 156 -0.94 0.64 -29.39
CA ILE A 156 -1.76 1.53 -28.54
C ILE A 156 -2.65 0.73 -27.57
N SER A 157 -3.12 -0.46 -27.98
CA SER A 157 -3.94 -1.34 -27.14
C SER A 157 -3.20 -1.98 -25.96
N GLU A 158 -1.87 -1.97 -25.94
CA GLU A 158 -1.04 -2.49 -24.86
C GLU A 158 -0.51 -1.39 -23.93
N LEU A 159 -0.81 -0.13 -24.25
CA LEU A 159 -0.29 1.01 -23.51
C LEU A 159 -1.05 1.22 -22.20
N ILE A 160 -0.36 0.99 -21.08
CA ILE A 160 -0.89 1.34 -19.76
C ILE A 160 -0.79 2.86 -19.59
N VAL A 161 -1.94 3.50 -19.46
CA VAL A 161 -2.02 4.93 -19.15
C VAL A 161 -1.53 5.15 -17.72
N PRO A 162 -0.56 6.05 -17.48
CA PRO A 162 -0.13 6.40 -16.14
C PRO A 162 -1.26 7.13 -15.41
N THR A 163 -1.94 6.41 -14.53
CA THR A 163 -3.00 6.90 -13.64
C THR A 163 -2.54 6.82 -12.18
N LYS A 164 -3.31 7.45 -11.28
CA LYS A 164 -3.11 7.30 -9.83
C LYS A 164 -3.07 5.82 -9.44
N GLU A 165 -4.09 5.07 -9.85
CA GLU A 165 -4.24 3.65 -9.53
C GLU A 165 -3.06 2.82 -10.06
N SER A 166 -2.66 3.01 -11.32
CA SER A 166 -1.50 2.27 -11.85
C SER A 166 -0.21 2.57 -11.09
N GLY A 167 0.00 3.84 -10.68
CA GLY A 167 1.15 4.24 -9.87
C GLY A 167 1.16 3.56 -8.50
N GLN A 168 0.00 3.46 -7.85
CA GLN A 168 -0.18 2.76 -6.58
C GLN A 168 0.08 1.26 -6.72
N ILE A 169 -0.49 0.61 -7.74
CA ILE A 169 -0.27 -0.83 -8.01
C ILE A 169 1.22 -1.07 -8.21
N THR A 170 1.87 -0.33 -9.10
CA THR A 170 3.28 -0.54 -9.42
C THR A 170 4.18 -0.39 -8.19
N TYR A 171 3.99 0.67 -7.40
CA TYR A 171 4.79 0.89 -6.20
C TYR A 171 4.66 -0.24 -5.18
N TRP A 172 3.42 -0.61 -4.83
CA TRP A 172 3.19 -1.65 -3.82
C TRP A 172 3.50 -3.05 -4.33
N GLN A 173 3.35 -3.29 -5.63
CA GLN A 173 3.74 -4.54 -6.27
C GLN A 173 5.26 -4.72 -6.23
N GLU A 174 6.03 -3.68 -6.56
CA GLU A 174 7.49 -3.71 -6.46
C GLU A 174 7.94 -4.00 -5.02
N PHE A 175 7.36 -3.29 -4.04
CA PHE A 175 7.59 -3.56 -2.61
C PHE A 175 7.30 -5.03 -2.25
N CYS A 176 6.14 -5.54 -2.64
CA CYS A 176 5.70 -6.89 -2.30
C CYS A 176 6.58 -7.96 -2.96
N ILE A 177 6.98 -7.77 -4.23
CA ILE A 177 7.88 -8.67 -4.94
C ILE A 177 9.25 -8.70 -4.24
N ASN A 178 9.83 -7.52 -3.97
CA ASN A 178 11.15 -7.41 -3.33
C ASN A 178 11.19 -8.04 -1.93
N LYS A 179 10.06 -8.05 -1.22
CA LYS A 179 9.93 -8.65 0.12
C LYS A 179 9.31 -10.04 0.11
N SER A 180 8.98 -10.59 -1.06
CA SER A 180 8.26 -11.87 -1.18
C SER A 180 6.97 -11.91 -0.36
N TYR A 181 6.26 -10.78 -0.29
CA TYR A 181 4.95 -10.68 0.34
C TYR A 181 3.85 -10.94 -0.70
N PRO A 182 2.86 -11.81 -0.40
CA PRO A 182 1.73 -11.98 -1.29
C PRO A 182 0.91 -10.69 -1.32
N MET A 183 0.46 -10.28 -2.50
CA MET A 183 -0.35 -9.08 -2.71
C MET A 183 -1.72 -9.46 -3.25
N LEU A 184 -2.79 -8.84 -2.73
CA LEU A 184 -4.14 -8.93 -3.25
C LEU A 184 -4.62 -7.54 -3.67
N VAL A 185 -4.95 -7.39 -4.96
CA VAL A 185 -5.48 -6.16 -5.53
C VAL A 185 -6.96 -6.37 -5.83
N ILE A 186 -7.82 -5.51 -5.30
CA ILE A 186 -9.29 -5.60 -5.45
C ILE A 186 -9.82 -4.30 -6.03
N GLY A 187 -10.80 -4.39 -6.93
CA GLY A 187 -11.58 -3.26 -7.43
C GLY A 187 -12.54 -3.70 -8.55
N PRO A 188 -13.28 -2.77 -9.19
CA PRO A 188 -14.26 -3.09 -10.24
C PRO A 188 -13.65 -3.81 -11.46
N THR A 189 -14.42 -4.65 -12.15
CA THR A 189 -13.96 -5.31 -13.38
C THR A 189 -13.75 -4.29 -14.51
N GLY A 190 -12.74 -4.51 -15.36
CA GLY A 190 -12.51 -3.68 -16.55
C GLY A 190 -11.70 -2.39 -16.34
N THR A 191 -11.10 -2.17 -15.16
CA THR A 191 -10.30 -0.95 -14.90
C THR A 191 -8.79 -1.13 -15.09
N GLY A 192 -8.37 -2.13 -15.86
CA GLY A 192 -6.96 -2.32 -16.23
C GLY A 192 -6.02 -2.81 -15.12
N LYS A 193 -6.50 -3.09 -13.90
CA LYS A 193 -5.67 -3.58 -12.77
C LYS A 193 -4.83 -4.81 -13.14
N SER A 194 -5.45 -5.82 -13.75
CA SER A 194 -4.75 -7.03 -14.19
C SER A 194 -3.70 -6.73 -15.26
N ALA A 195 -3.98 -5.79 -16.17
CA ALA A 195 -3.01 -5.37 -17.18
C ALA A 195 -1.78 -4.71 -16.54
N VAL A 196 -1.97 -3.84 -15.53
CA VAL A 196 -0.87 -3.22 -14.77
C VAL A 196 -0.03 -4.28 -14.07
N ILE A 197 -0.66 -5.20 -13.34
CA ILE A 197 0.03 -6.27 -12.62
C ILE A 197 0.86 -7.13 -13.58
N ILE A 198 0.25 -7.59 -14.68
CA ILE A 198 0.91 -8.46 -15.67
C ILE A 198 2.06 -7.73 -16.35
N SER A 199 1.87 -6.46 -16.73
CA SER A 199 2.94 -5.66 -17.33
C SER A 199 4.14 -5.51 -16.40
N ASN A 200 3.91 -5.20 -15.13
CA ASN A 200 4.98 -5.08 -14.14
C ASN A 200 5.73 -6.40 -13.94
N LEU A 201 5.02 -7.54 -13.91
CA LEU A 201 5.66 -8.87 -13.82
C LEU A 201 6.50 -9.18 -15.06
N ASN A 202 6.00 -8.87 -16.25
CA ASN A 202 6.71 -9.09 -17.51
C ASN A 202 7.97 -8.21 -17.65
N ALA A 203 8.00 -7.06 -16.97
CA ALA A 203 9.15 -6.17 -16.91
C ALA A 203 10.26 -6.65 -15.95
N LEU A 204 9.99 -7.67 -15.11
CA LEU A 204 10.99 -8.20 -14.18
C LEU A 204 12.14 -8.90 -14.92
N PRO A 205 13.37 -8.89 -14.37
CA PRO A 205 14.48 -9.63 -14.94
C PRO A 205 14.19 -11.14 -14.98
N LYS A 206 14.14 -11.71 -16.20
CA LYS A 206 13.80 -13.12 -16.44
C LYS A 206 14.84 -14.11 -15.91
N ASN A 207 16.06 -13.64 -15.62
CA ASN A 207 17.14 -14.44 -15.06
C ASN A 207 16.95 -14.69 -13.55
N THR A 208 16.18 -13.85 -12.85
CA THR A 208 15.98 -13.96 -11.40
C THR A 208 14.54 -14.29 -11.02
N ASN A 209 13.57 -14.09 -11.92
CA ASN A 209 12.15 -14.26 -11.64
C ASN A 209 11.46 -15.19 -12.64
N LEU A 210 10.79 -16.22 -12.14
CA LEU A 210 9.83 -17.01 -12.89
C LEU A 210 8.42 -16.48 -12.64
N VAL A 211 7.74 -16.04 -13.69
CA VAL A 211 6.36 -15.55 -13.64
C VAL A 211 5.42 -16.66 -14.10
N ASN A 212 4.53 -17.09 -13.21
CA ASN A 212 3.45 -18.02 -13.54
C ASN A 212 2.11 -17.34 -13.27
N ILE A 213 1.30 -17.15 -14.31
CA ILE A 213 -0.01 -16.50 -14.22
C ILE A 213 -1.07 -17.58 -14.20
N VAL A 214 -1.85 -17.62 -13.12
CA VAL A 214 -2.97 -18.55 -12.95
C VAL A 214 -4.26 -17.74 -12.86
N ASN A 215 -5.15 -17.94 -13.84
CA ASN A 215 -6.46 -17.30 -13.87
C ASN A 215 -7.49 -18.20 -13.18
N PHE A 216 -8.25 -17.62 -12.23
CA PHE A 216 -9.35 -18.31 -11.57
C PHE A 216 -10.65 -18.11 -12.35
N SER A 217 -11.40 -19.19 -12.56
CA SER A 217 -12.75 -19.16 -13.11
C SER A 217 -13.69 -19.96 -12.21
N ALA A 218 -14.99 -19.86 -12.45
CA ALA A 218 -16.01 -20.63 -11.72
C ALA A 218 -15.81 -22.16 -11.80
N ARG A 219 -14.91 -22.66 -12.67
CA ARG A 219 -14.60 -24.09 -12.84
C ARG A 219 -13.24 -24.50 -12.28
N THR A 220 -12.48 -23.60 -11.63
CA THR A 220 -11.13 -23.91 -11.14
C THR A 220 -11.17 -24.71 -9.83
N SER A 221 -10.80 -26.00 -9.88
CA SER A 221 -10.72 -26.88 -8.70
C SER A 221 -9.35 -26.79 -7.99
N ALA A 222 -9.29 -27.24 -6.72
CA ALA A 222 -8.04 -27.26 -5.95
C ALA A 222 -6.93 -28.14 -6.59
N GLN A 223 -7.31 -29.19 -7.33
CA GLN A 223 -6.37 -30.10 -8.00
C GLN A 223 -5.62 -29.43 -9.16
N LEU A 224 -6.30 -28.57 -9.94
CA LEU A 224 -5.65 -27.77 -10.99
C LEU A 224 -4.59 -26.82 -10.43
N LYS A 225 -4.79 -26.31 -9.20
CA LYS A 225 -3.82 -25.42 -8.51
C LYS A 225 -2.55 -26.17 -8.10
N LEU A 226 -2.71 -27.36 -7.52
CA LEU A 226 -1.58 -28.21 -7.13
C LEU A 226 -0.75 -28.63 -8.34
N PHE A 227 -1.38 -28.99 -9.46
CA PHE A 227 -0.67 -29.41 -10.68
C PHE A 227 0.23 -28.30 -11.26
N SER A 228 -0.27 -27.05 -11.37
CA SER A 228 0.53 -25.90 -11.82
C SER A 228 1.67 -25.53 -10.86
N TYR A 229 1.47 -25.79 -9.56
CA TYR A 229 2.48 -25.57 -8.52
C TYR A 229 3.61 -26.62 -8.57
N TYR A 230 3.29 -27.89 -8.82
CA TYR A 230 4.26 -28.98 -8.83
C TYR A 230 5.01 -29.16 -10.15
N SER A 231 4.50 -28.66 -11.28
CA SER A 231 5.19 -28.77 -12.58
C SER A 231 6.44 -27.88 -12.72
N ASN A 232 6.73 -26.99 -11.77
CA ASN A 232 7.74 -25.93 -11.90
C ASN A 232 8.68 -25.80 -10.68
N PHE A 233 9.17 -26.88 -10.09
CA PHE A 233 10.19 -26.78 -9.02
C PHE A 233 11.57 -26.42 -9.59
N GLY A 234 12.09 -25.22 -9.26
CA GLY A 234 13.46 -24.83 -9.59
C GLY A 234 13.99 -23.47 -9.07
N SER A 235 13.17 -22.45 -8.85
CA SER A 235 13.67 -21.14 -8.37
C SER A 235 12.59 -20.24 -7.73
N SER A 236 13.05 -19.23 -6.99
CA SER A 236 12.27 -18.29 -6.15
C SER A 236 10.99 -17.77 -6.83
N PHE A 237 9.84 -17.84 -6.14
CA PHE A 237 8.52 -17.59 -6.69
C PHE A 237 7.96 -16.20 -6.35
N ALA A 238 7.59 -15.43 -7.38
CA ALA A 238 6.63 -14.33 -7.26
C ALA A 238 5.25 -14.83 -7.70
N THR A 239 4.40 -15.25 -6.76
CA THR A 239 3.01 -15.63 -7.08
C THR A 239 2.13 -14.39 -7.07
N ALA A 240 1.70 -13.95 -8.25
CA ALA A 240 0.63 -12.97 -8.39
C ALA A 240 -0.71 -13.72 -8.51
N ILE A 241 -1.54 -13.65 -7.46
CA ILE A 241 -2.93 -14.09 -7.54
C ILE A 241 -3.70 -12.98 -8.26
N ALA A 242 -3.91 -13.16 -9.55
CA ALA A 242 -4.83 -12.34 -10.32
C ALA A 242 -6.26 -12.82 -10.04
N GLU A 243 -7.07 -11.89 -9.51
CA GLU A 243 -8.52 -11.95 -9.43
C GLU A 243 -9.11 -12.96 -8.41
N ILE A 244 -9.49 -12.43 -7.24
CA ILE A 244 -10.46 -13.07 -6.35
C ILE A 244 -11.78 -12.31 -6.50
N HIS A 245 -12.74 -12.91 -7.20
CA HIS A 245 -14.14 -12.51 -7.02
C HIS A 245 -14.56 -12.84 -5.59
N SER A 246 -15.14 -11.85 -4.93
CA SER A 246 -15.45 -11.81 -3.50
C SER A 246 -16.19 -13.06 -3.00
N ASN A 247 -15.50 -13.84 -2.16
CA ASN A 247 -16.02 -14.55 -0.96
C ASN A 247 -14.96 -15.45 -0.28
N THR A 248 -13.66 -15.19 -0.50
CA THR A 248 -12.61 -16.05 0.06
C THR A 248 -12.05 -15.46 1.36
N LYS A 249 -11.95 -16.29 2.40
CA LYS A 249 -11.18 -15.98 3.62
C LYS A 249 -9.77 -15.56 3.22
N ILE A 250 -9.38 -14.33 3.57
CA ILE A 250 -8.01 -13.85 3.37
C ILE A 250 -7.07 -14.66 4.29
N GLY A 251 -6.04 -15.27 3.70
CA GLY A 251 -5.00 -15.95 4.46
C GLY A 251 -4.19 -14.96 5.30
N SER A 252 -3.69 -15.38 6.45
CA SER A 252 -3.00 -14.53 7.44
C SER A 252 -1.66 -13.92 6.96
N SER A 253 -1.21 -14.23 5.74
CA SER A 253 0.08 -13.82 5.18
C SER A 253 -0.01 -12.83 4.01
N THR A 254 -1.18 -12.64 3.39
CA THR A 254 -1.39 -11.71 2.25
C THR A 254 -1.25 -10.25 2.69
N THR A 255 -0.96 -9.35 1.76
CA THR A 255 -1.04 -7.88 1.90
C THR A 255 -2.20 -7.43 1.02
N LEU A 256 -3.17 -6.75 1.61
CA LEU A 256 -4.42 -6.41 0.92
C LEU A 256 -4.38 -4.95 0.50
N PHE A 257 -4.54 -4.69 -0.79
CA PHE A 257 -4.76 -3.35 -1.30
C PHE A 257 -6.13 -3.32 -1.98
N GLY A 258 -7.08 -2.62 -1.36
CA GLY A 258 -8.23 -2.13 -2.10
C GLY A 258 -7.76 -0.98 -3.00
N MET A 259 -7.99 -1.11 -4.29
CA MET A 259 -7.69 -0.06 -5.26
C MET A 259 -9.04 0.30 -5.90
N PRO A 260 -9.66 1.40 -5.44
CA PRO A 260 -11.00 1.78 -5.86
C PRO A 260 -11.14 2.01 -7.35
#